data_AF-D5KBJ1-F1
#
_entry.id   AF-D5KBJ1-F1
#
_cell.length_a   1.000
_cell.length_b   1.000
_cell.length_c   1.000
_cell.angle_alpha   90.00
_cell.angle_beta   90.00
_cell.angle_gamma   90.00
#
_symmetry.space_group_name_H-M   'P 1'
#
loop_
_entity.id
_entity.type
_entity.pdbx_description
1 polymer ?
#
loop_
_entity_poly.entity_id
_entity_poly.type
_entity_poly.pdbx_seq_one_letter_code
_entity_poly.pdbx_strand_id
1 'polypeptide(L)' 'FGKFTAPDFVGERYGSSLARLMAAVISIGISVIYCVAQFKGLA' A
#
# COMPACT_ATOMS: atom_id res chain seq x y z
N PHE A 1 12.34 -16.18 -4.74
CA PHE A 1 11.91 -14.84 -4.30
C PHE A 1 10.46 -14.96 -3.84
N GLY A 2 10.25 -15.09 -2.53
CA GLY A 2 8.91 -15.23 -1.95
C GLY A 2 8.06 -14.01 -2.31
N LYS A 3 6.75 -14.19 -2.49
CA LYS A 3 5.81 -13.11 -2.78
C LYS A 3 5.78 -12.11 -1.62
N PHE A 4 6.65 -11.10 -1.67
CA PHE A 4 6.63 -9.97 -0.76
C PHE A 4 5.58 -8.97 -1.24
N THR A 5 4.63 -8.65 -0.36
CA THR A 5 3.70 -7.53 -0.60
C THR A 5 4.46 -6.23 -0.31
N ALA A 6 4.10 -5.10 -0.91
CA ALA A 6 4.78 -3.82 -0.67
C ALA A 6 4.97 -3.47 0.82
N PRO A 7 4.00 -3.69 1.73
CA PRO A 7 4.19 -3.45 3.16
C PRO A 7 5.19 -4.40 3.81
N ASP A 8 5.23 -5.64 3.34
CA ASP A 8 6.10 -6.70 3.84
C ASP A 8 7.55 -6.38 3.52
N PHE A 9 7.81 -5.94 2.28
CA PHE A 9 9.11 -5.44 1.85
C PHE A 9 9.59 -4.24 2.68
N VAL A 10 8.70 -3.27 2.94
CA VAL A 10 9.03 -2.09 3.76
C VAL A 10 9.29 -2.51 5.21
N GLY A 11 8.49 -3.42 5.76
CA GLY A 11 8.67 -3.94 7.12
C GLY A 11 10.03 -4.60 7.33
N GLU A 12 10.43 -5.48 6.42
CA GLU A 12 11.73 -6.15 6.48
C GLU A 12 12.89 -5.18 6.22
N ARG A 13 12.72 -4.23 5.29
CA ARG A 13 13.76 -3.24 4.97
C ARG A 13 14.18 -2.39 6.17
N TYR A 14 13.21 -2.01 7.02
CA TYR A 14 13.44 -1.18 8.20
C TYR A 14 13.43 -1.96 9.51
N GLY A 15 13.21 -3.28 9.48
CA GLY A 15 13.09 -4.11 10.68
C GLY A 15 12.01 -3.64 11.65
N SER A 16 10.96 -2.97 11.16
CA SER A 16 9.98 -2.25 11.98
C SER A 16 8.55 -2.63 11.61
N SER A 17 7.81 -3.13 12.62
CA SER A 17 6.39 -3.44 12.50
C SER A 17 5.53 -2.20 12.27
N LEU A 18 5.94 -1.05 12.82
CA LEU A 18 5.27 0.23 12.56
C LEU A 18 5.44 0.66 11.09
N ALA A 19 6.64 0.49 10.52
CA ALA A 19 6.90 0.83 9.11
C ALA A 19 6.05 -0.04 8.16
N ARG A 20 5.90 -1.34 8.48
CA ARG A 20 4.99 -2.25 7.77
C ARG A 20 3.54 -1.77 7.84
N LEU A 21 3.07 -1.39 9.03
CA LEU A 21 1.69 -0.92 9.23
C LEU A 21 1.43 0.36 8.42
N MET A 22 2.34 1.33 8.48
CA MET A 22 2.25 2.58 7.71
C MET A 22 2.21 2.29 6.20
N ALA A 23 3.08 1.41 5.71
CA ALA A 23 3.09 1.02 4.30
C ALA A 23 1.79 0.31 3.87
N ALA A 24 1.18 -0.50 4.74
CA ALA A 24 -0.10 -1.13 4.48
C ALA A 24 -1.24 -0.09 4.36
N VAL A 25 -1.30 0.87 5.29
CA VAL A 25 -2.30 1.95 5.27
C VAL A 25 -2.17 2.80 4.01
N ILE A 26 -0.94 3.18 3.63
CA ILE A 26 -0.68 3.94 2.40
C ILE A 26 -1.12 3.16 1.17
N SER A 27 -0.79 1.87 1.08
CA SER A 27 -1.18 1.01 -0.04
C SER A 27 -2.70 0.95 -0.22
N ILE A 28 -3.45 0.81 0.89
CA ILE A 28 -4.91 0.81 0.87
C ILE A 28 -5.45 2.17 0.43
N GLY A 29 -4.89 3.26 0.97
CA GLY A 29 -5.27 4.63 0.61
C GLY A 29 -5.13 4.91 -0.89
N ILE A 30 -4.00 4.50 -1.49
CA ILE A 30 -3.76 4.64 -2.93
C ILE A 30 -4.83 3.88 -3.72
N SER A 31 -5.17 2.65 -3.32
CA SER A 31 -6.22 1.87 -3.98
C SER A 31 -7.59 2.56 -3.94
N VAL A 32 -7.97 3.11 -2.78
CA VAL A 32 -9.24 3.83 -2.63
C VAL A 32 -9.26 5.09 -3.48
N ILE A 33 -8.20 5.91 -3.42
CA ILE A 33 -8.08 7.15 -4.21
C ILE A 33 -8.17 6.83 -5.69
N TYR A 34 -7.47 5.78 -6.15
CA TYR A 34 -7.50 5.36 -7.54
C TYR A 34 -8.92 4.95 -7.98
N CYS A 35 -9.62 4.14 -7.18
CA CYS A 35 -11.00 3.78 -7.46
C CYS A 35 -11.90 5.02 -7.56
N VAL A 36 -11.81 5.95 -6.61
CA VAL A 36 -12.60 7.20 -6.62
C VAL A 36 -12.27 8.05 -7.87
N ALA A 37 -11.00 8.15 -8.24
CA ALA A 37 -10.57 8.86 -9.43
C ALA A 37 -11.10 8.22 -10.72
N GLN A 38 -11.12 6.88 -10.80
CA GLN A 38 -11.69 6.13 -11.93
C GLN A 38 -13.18 6.43 -12.11
N PHE A 39 -13.96 6.48 -11.02
CA PHE A 39 -15.39 6.83 -11.10
C PHE A 39 -15.63 8.26 -11.63
N LYS A 40 -14.75 9.21 -11.31
CA LYS A 40 -14.85 10.59 -11.83
C LYS A 40 -14.30 10.75 -13.26
N GLY A 41 -13.38 9.90 -13.69
CA GLY A 41 -12.75 9.96 -15.02
C GLY A 41 -13.46 9.13 -16.10
N LEU A 42 -14.38 8.24 -15.71
CA LEU A 42 -15.27 7.48 -16.60
C LEU A 42 -16.60 8.18 -16.90
N ALA A 43 -16.88 9.32 -16.25
CA ALA A 43 -18.07 10.14 -16.45
C ALA A 43 -17.86 11.21 -17.52
#